data_AF-A0A812PMT7-F1
#
_entry.id   AF-A0A812PMT7-F1
#
_cell.length_a   1.000
_cell.length_b   1.000
_cell.length_c   1.000
_cell.angle_alpha   90.00
_cell.angle_beta   90.00
_cell.angle_gamma   90.00
#
_symmetry.space_group_name_H-M   'P 1'
#
loop_
_entity.id
_entity.type
_entity.pdbx_description
1 polymer ?
#
loop_
_entity_poly.entity_id
_entity_poly.type
_entity_poly.pdbx_seq_one_letter_code
_entity_poly.pdbx_strand_id
1 'polypeptide(L)'
;MAGLIDVGIFDHIFAGALVLLNLVMQTAFSVILLTPAFMGEDFGTKIDSAREWRTSIAHDYKYMDLAGTSLVTRVCNGDGSVILSTVQATLVEHVNSFLGMEKKQFDLPVFQPGVLLCMLCIVLWTLCVYKVLVWGLGLQKMFLASQEDPCRPFLPDPVAEVLGALQHALWLLLTYTCRTVIATVLLIAGILWLARTTSISELMLNAVALNAILDVDEFLFVGMTPIKIQHAIQSLEPMQVKYSQRRSELESVVHFISLLVLVLLTYTLQLAPLTDAMLDLKNELCGGNQSFVVGFNPDSQLVHALVTPDVDDILIRNLSLGELAVNAHKATSPETTPKGHPKYLLFSSDRAAFNNDQTRSMELEASMVPFCIEDQVLTPGAVFFGDPALSFWVDALLRTSGASLGRLDVTSCQEMADLCDTVDGRLLRMTCGETCGCADPHRSAWFKVARHGCSPACLELGRATLLQGPCEDAGNDENWRKFWEIYPSAVSYFYGADVTQTMIWPVANQTIAAMLEDGCAALANFPLDPVTNTKWCDGMPALFRPLAAVCPRSCGCEQATELPTHCPMSCTVTGNAST
;
A
#
# COMPACT_ATOMS: atom_id res chain seq x y z
N MET A 1 40.80 -21.18 -46.00
CA MET A 1 40.79 -20.23 -47.14
C MET A 1 42.16 -19.59 -47.41
N ALA A 2 43.04 -19.48 -46.40
CA ALA A 2 44.33 -18.81 -46.49
C ALA A 2 45.35 -19.38 -47.50
N GLY A 3 45.23 -20.64 -47.95
CA GLY A 3 46.16 -21.24 -48.91
C GLY A 3 45.72 -21.24 -50.37
N LEU A 4 44.54 -20.70 -50.70
CA LEU A 4 43.93 -20.78 -52.05
C LEU A 4 43.95 -19.45 -52.82
N ILE A 5 44.26 -18.35 -52.15
CA ILE A 5 44.26 -17.00 -52.72
C ILE A 5 45.59 -16.39 -52.34
N ASP A 6 46.27 -15.72 -53.28
CA ASP A 6 47.53 -15.02 -53.04
C ASP A 6 47.25 -13.74 -52.23
N VAL A 7 47.04 -13.90 -50.92
CA VAL A 7 46.76 -12.81 -49.98
C VAL A 7 48.04 -12.46 -49.22
N GLY A 8 48.27 -11.17 -48.97
CA GLY A 8 49.46 -10.73 -48.24
C GLY A 8 49.48 -11.25 -46.80
N ILE A 9 50.68 -11.43 -46.24
CA ILE A 9 50.91 -11.86 -44.84
C ILE A 9 50.09 -11.01 -43.84
N PHE A 10 49.96 -9.71 -44.09
CA PHE A 10 49.18 -8.80 -43.26
C PHE A 10 47.69 -9.15 -43.21
N ASP A 11 47.09 -9.52 -44.34
CA ASP A 11 45.68 -9.90 -44.42
C ASP A 11 45.42 -11.22 -43.66
N HIS A 12 46.39 -12.15 -43.65
CA HIS A 12 46.32 -13.37 -42.83
C HIS A 12 46.39 -13.09 -41.34
N ILE A 13 47.33 -12.25 -40.90
CA ILE A 13 47.44 -11.83 -39.50
C ILE A 13 46.14 -11.15 -39.06
N PHE A 14 45.59 -10.29 -39.93
CA PHE A 14 44.37 -9.56 -39.66
C PHE A 14 43.14 -10.50 -39.58
N ALA A 15 42.98 -11.45 -40.51
CA ALA A 15 41.91 -12.44 -40.46
C ALA A 15 42.00 -13.33 -39.21
N GLY A 16 43.22 -13.74 -38.81
CA GLY A 16 43.44 -14.48 -37.56
C GLY A 16 43.06 -13.65 -36.32
N ALA A 17 43.42 -12.37 -36.30
CA ALA A 17 43.05 -11.44 -35.23
C ALA A 17 41.53 -11.25 -35.15
N LEU A 18 40.82 -11.18 -36.28
CA LEU A 18 39.36 -11.10 -36.29
C LEU A 18 38.69 -12.35 -35.74
N VAL A 19 39.17 -13.55 -36.09
CA VAL A 19 38.66 -14.80 -35.51
C VAL A 19 38.89 -14.83 -33.99
N LEU A 20 40.09 -14.45 -33.54
CA LEU A 20 40.40 -14.39 -32.12
C LEU A 20 39.50 -13.38 -31.39
N LEU A 21 39.33 -12.17 -31.94
CA LEU A 21 38.47 -11.14 -31.39
C LEU A 21 37.02 -11.64 -31.28
N ASN A 22 36.52 -12.31 -32.31
CA ASN A 22 35.19 -12.90 -32.31
C ASN A 22 35.01 -13.94 -31.20
N LEU A 23 35.96 -14.87 -31.08
CA LEU A 23 35.94 -15.89 -30.02
C LEU A 23 35.98 -15.24 -28.63
N VAL A 24 36.81 -14.21 -28.44
CA VAL A 24 36.90 -13.48 -27.17
C VAL A 24 35.59 -12.78 -26.85
N MET A 25 34.98 -12.08 -27.81
CA MET A 25 33.72 -11.37 -27.58
C MET A 25 32.57 -12.31 -27.25
N GLN A 26 32.38 -13.39 -28.02
CA GLN A 26 31.31 -14.35 -27.77
C GLN A 26 31.52 -15.11 -26.44
N THR A 27 32.77 -15.43 -26.10
CA THR A 27 33.11 -16.02 -24.80
C THR A 27 32.79 -15.04 -23.67
N ALA A 28 33.16 -13.77 -23.82
CA ALA A 28 32.86 -12.74 -22.83
C ALA A 28 31.36 -12.57 -22.61
N PHE A 29 30.55 -12.51 -23.68
CA PHE A 29 29.10 -12.46 -23.57
C PHE A 29 28.53 -13.72 -22.89
N SER A 30 29.02 -14.90 -23.23
CA SER A 30 28.62 -16.16 -22.59
C SER A 30 28.88 -16.13 -21.07
N VAL A 31 30.06 -15.66 -20.67
CA VAL A 31 30.43 -15.53 -19.26
C VAL A 31 29.55 -14.50 -18.56
N ILE A 32 29.34 -13.32 -19.16
CA ILE A 32 28.51 -12.25 -18.60
C ILE A 32 27.09 -12.74 -18.37
N LEU A 33 26.47 -13.42 -19.34
CA LEU A 33 25.11 -13.95 -19.23
C LEU A 33 24.97 -15.01 -18.14
N LEU A 34 26.03 -15.77 -17.86
CA LEU A 34 26.06 -16.77 -16.79
C LEU A 34 26.45 -16.20 -15.42
N THR A 35 26.71 -14.89 -15.31
CA THR A 35 26.97 -14.28 -14.01
C THR A 35 25.67 -14.14 -13.19
N PRO A 36 25.73 -14.32 -11.85
CA PRO A 36 24.58 -14.07 -10.98
C PRO A 36 24.01 -12.65 -11.12
N ALA A 37 24.85 -11.67 -11.44
CA ALA A 37 24.43 -10.29 -11.64
C ALA A 37 23.43 -10.13 -12.81
N PHE A 38 23.58 -10.93 -13.87
CA PHE A 38 22.66 -10.93 -15.01
C PHE A 38 21.52 -11.92 -14.85
N MET A 39 21.78 -13.09 -14.25
CA MET A 39 20.74 -14.10 -14.03
C MET A 39 19.77 -13.75 -12.90
N GLY A 40 20.07 -12.69 -12.12
CA GLY A 40 19.28 -12.28 -10.96
C GLY A 40 19.42 -13.23 -9.76
N GLU A 41 18.86 -12.79 -8.65
CA GLU A 41 18.75 -13.62 -7.44
C GLU A 41 17.78 -14.79 -7.67
N ASP A 42 18.03 -15.88 -6.94
CA ASP A 42 17.12 -17.02 -6.94
C ASP A 42 15.73 -16.61 -6.44
N PHE A 43 14.69 -17.14 -7.07
CA PHE A 43 13.33 -16.71 -6.75
C PHE A 43 12.94 -17.08 -5.30
N GLY A 44 13.60 -18.09 -4.71
CA GLY A 44 13.43 -18.45 -3.30
C GLY A 44 13.73 -17.29 -2.34
N THR A 45 14.75 -16.47 -2.60
CA THR A 45 15.08 -15.32 -1.72
C THR A 45 13.97 -14.27 -1.73
N LYS A 46 13.25 -14.12 -2.86
CA LYS A 46 12.10 -13.23 -2.98
C LYS A 46 10.91 -13.74 -2.17
N ILE A 47 10.71 -15.05 -2.11
CA ILE A 47 9.68 -15.69 -1.29
C ILE A 47 9.98 -15.46 0.20
N ASP A 48 11.23 -15.64 0.63
CA ASP A 48 11.63 -15.38 2.01
C ASP A 48 11.48 -13.90 2.38
N SER A 49 11.89 -12.99 1.50
CA SER A 49 11.70 -11.55 1.68
C SER A 49 10.22 -11.16 1.74
N ALA A 50 9.37 -11.79 0.91
CA ALA A 50 7.93 -11.60 0.96
C ALA A 50 7.33 -12.07 2.30
N ARG A 51 7.77 -13.22 2.81
CA ARG A 51 7.33 -13.73 4.11
C ARG A 51 7.77 -12.83 5.27
N GLU A 52 9.01 -12.36 5.25
CA GLU A 52 9.51 -11.40 6.25
C GLU A 52 8.70 -10.11 6.20
N TRP A 53 8.48 -9.55 5.01
CA TRP A 53 7.63 -8.36 4.83
C TRP A 53 6.20 -8.59 5.33
N ARG A 54 5.61 -9.74 5.00
CA ARG A 54 4.23 -10.12 5.39
C ARG A 54 4.05 -10.16 6.91
N THR A 55 5.08 -10.62 7.62
CA THR A 55 5.04 -10.80 9.08
C THR A 55 5.51 -9.58 9.86
N SER A 56 6.36 -8.72 9.29
CA SER A 56 6.97 -7.57 9.99
C SER A 56 6.34 -6.22 9.66
N ILE A 57 5.95 -5.98 8.40
CA ILE A 57 5.59 -4.64 7.91
C ILE A 57 4.15 -4.60 7.42
N ALA A 58 3.75 -5.58 6.62
CA ALA A 58 2.46 -5.64 5.92
C ALA A 58 1.22 -5.41 6.81
N HIS A 59 1.30 -5.84 8.07
CA HIS A 59 0.23 -5.74 9.05
C HIS A 59 0.54 -4.75 10.20
N ASP A 60 1.66 -4.03 10.21
CA ASP A 60 1.93 -3.06 11.28
C ASP A 60 0.96 -1.88 11.16
N TYR A 61 0.24 -1.58 12.25
CA TYR A 61 -0.73 -0.47 12.34
C TYR A 61 -0.14 0.89 11.95
N LYS A 62 1.19 1.07 12.05
CA LYS A 62 1.89 2.30 11.65
C LYS A 62 1.81 2.58 10.14
N TYR A 63 1.58 1.55 9.33
CA TYR A 63 1.48 1.68 7.87
C TYR A 63 0.03 1.58 7.37
N MET A 64 -0.93 1.62 8.29
CA MET A 64 -2.35 1.75 7.95
C MET A 64 -2.60 3.11 7.29
N ASP A 65 -3.44 3.15 6.26
CA ASP A 65 -3.79 4.39 5.58
C ASP A 65 -4.86 5.20 6.34
N LEU A 66 -5.26 6.34 5.77
CA LEU A 66 -6.31 7.19 6.34
C LEU A 66 -7.70 6.54 6.29
N ALA A 67 -7.94 5.65 5.32
CA ALA A 67 -9.17 4.86 5.22
C ALA A 67 -9.22 3.70 6.22
N GLY A 68 -8.14 3.46 6.97
CA GLY A 68 -8.03 2.39 7.93
C GLY A 68 -7.75 1.03 7.29
N THR A 69 -7.23 0.96 6.06
CA THR A 69 -6.80 -0.28 5.40
C THR A 69 -5.38 -0.67 5.77
N SER A 70 -5.15 -1.98 5.85
CA SER A 70 -3.81 -2.53 6.00
C SER A 70 -2.97 -2.30 4.73
N LEU A 71 -1.66 -2.19 4.90
CA LEU A 71 -0.72 -2.01 3.78
C LEU A 71 -0.79 -3.16 2.79
N VAL A 72 -0.96 -4.39 3.28
CA VAL A 72 -1.08 -5.58 2.44
C VAL A 72 -2.33 -5.59 1.59
N THR A 73 -3.49 -5.21 2.13
CA THR A 73 -4.72 -5.12 1.33
C THR A 73 -4.53 -4.15 0.17
N ARG A 74 -3.83 -3.03 0.40
CA ARG A 74 -3.51 -2.05 -0.66
C ARG A 74 -2.54 -2.61 -1.72
N VAL A 75 -1.44 -3.25 -1.29
CA VAL A 75 -0.46 -3.89 -2.18
C VAL A 75 -1.12 -4.94 -3.06
N CYS A 76 -1.92 -5.83 -2.48
CA CYS A 76 -2.58 -6.93 -3.19
C CYS A 76 -3.74 -6.47 -4.08
N ASN A 77 -4.38 -5.35 -3.75
CA ASN A 77 -5.35 -4.69 -4.63
C ASN A 77 -4.69 -3.83 -5.71
N GLY A 78 -3.36 -3.77 -5.79
CA GLY A 78 -2.65 -3.00 -6.82
C GLY A 78 -2.89 -1.50 -6.71
N ASP A 79 -2.96 -0.98 -5.48
CA ASP A 79 -3.06 0.45 -5.23
C ASP A 79 -1.76 1.16 -5.63
N GLY A 80 -1.82 1.96 -6.70
CA GLY A 80 -0.68 2.72 -7.21
C GLY A 80 -0.23 3.88 -6.31
N SER A 81 -0.99 4.22 -5.27
CA SER A 81 -0.63 5.26 -4.30
C SER A 81 0.24 4.74 -3.14
N VAL A 82 0.59 3.45 -3.15
CA VAL A 82 1.41 2.81 -2.12
C VAL A 82 2.87 3.27 -2.26
N ILE A 83 3.29 4.21 -1.40
CA ILE A 83 4.67 4.73 -1.35
C ILE A 83 5.62 3.75 -0.64
N LEU A 84 5.12 3.06 0.37
CA LEU A 84 5.87 2.04 1.14
C LEU A 84 5.56 0.66 0.56
N SER A 85 6.56 -0.15 0.22
CA SER A 85 6.39 -1.48 -0.40
C SER A 85 6.06 -1.45 -1.91
N THR A 86 6.60 -0.45 -2.63
CA THR A 86 6.53 -0.39 -4.11
C THR A 86 7.12 -1.64 -4.77
N VAL A 87 8.18 -2.22 -4.18
CA VAL A 87 8.78 -3.48 -4.66
C VAL A 87 7.78 -4.63 -4.59
N GLN A 88 7.06 -4.78 -3.48
CA GLN A 88 6.05 -5.83 -3.34
C GLN A 88 4.86 -5.60 -4.26
N ALA A 89 4.39 -4.35 -4.40
CA ALA A 89 3.30 -4.01 -5.31
C ALA A 89 3.64 -4.32 -6.78
N THR A 90 4.82 -3.88 -7.25
CA THR A 90 5.29 -4.18 -8.61
C THR A 90 5.52 -5.68 -8.83
N LEU A 91 5.98 -6.40 -7.80
CA LEU A 91 6.18 -7.83 -7.88
C LEU A 91 4.85 -8.60 -8.01
N VAL A 92 3.82 -8.23 -7.24
CA VAL A 92 2.46 -8.78 -7.38
C VAL A 92 1.87 -8.46 -8.75
N GLU A 93 2.06 -7.23 -9.24
CA GLU A 93 1.63 -6.83 -10.59
C GLU A 93 2.32 -7.65 -11.69
N HIS A 94 3.63 -7.85 -11.60
CA HIS A 94 4.39 -8.69 -12.53
C HIS A 94 3.92 -10.14 -12.48
N VAL A 95 3.67 -10.71 -11.29
CA VAL A 95 3.15 -12.08 -11.16
C VAL A 95 1.76 -12.21 -11.78
N ASN A 96 0.85 -11.27 -11.48
CA ASN A 96 -0.51 -11.28 -12.03
C ASN A 96 -0.51 -11.14 -13.55
N SER A 97 0.29 -10.24 -14.11
CA SER A 97 0.39 -10.04 -15.55
C SER A 97 1.08 -11.21 -16.27
N PHE A 98 2.15 -11.77 -15.71
CA PHE A 98 2.87 -12.90 -16.28
C PHE A 98 2.01 -14.18 -16.32
N LEU A 99 1.31 -14.48 -15.22
CA LEU A 99 0.44 -15.66 -15.12
C LEU A 99 -0.97 -15.42 -15.66
N GLY A 100 -1.36 -14.18 -15.97
CA GLY A 100 -2.71 -13.85 -16.44
C GLY A 100 -3.79 -13.99 -15.36
N MET A 101 -3.44 -13.73 -14.10
CA MET A 101 -4.34 -13.87 -12.95
C MET A 101 -5.04 -12.57 -12.59
N GLU A 102 -6.28 -12.68 -12.13
CA GLU A 102 -6.95 -11.58 -11.43
C GLU A 102 -6.36 -11.36 -10.03
N LYS A 103 -6.57 -10.16 -9.47
CA LYS A 103 -6.00 -9.75 -8.17
C LYS A 103 -6.35 -10.72 -7.04
N LYS A 104 -7.61 -11.16 -6.97
CA LYS A 104 -8.16 -12.05 -5.92
C LYS A 104 -8.05 -13.55 -6.26
N GLN A 105 -7.55 -13.92 -7.44
CA GLN A 105 -7.46 -15.31 -7.88
C GLN A 105 -6.13 -15.95 -7.47
N PHE A 106 -6.18 -17.15 -6.90
CA PHE A 106 -4.99 -17.94 -6.50
C PHE A 106 -4.89 -19.30 -7.21
N ASP A 107 -5.76 -19.53 -8.18
CA ASP A 107 -5.70 -20.71 -9.04
C ASP A 107 -5.08 -20.34 -10.39
N LEU A 108 -4.16 -21.18 -10.88
CA LEU A 108 -3.51 -20.96 -12.17
C LEU A 108 -4.56 -21.01 -13.30
N PRO A 109 -4.70 -19.93 -14.11
CA PRO A 109 -5.57 -19.96 -15.26
C PRO A 109 -4.99 -20.88 -16.33
N VAL A 110 -5.87 -21.40 -17.19
CA VAL A 110 -5.49 -22.24 -18.35
C VAL A 110 -4.58 -21.47 -19.31
N PHE A 111 -4.81 -20.15 -19.44
CA PHE A 111 -4.03 -19.28 -20.32
C PHE A 111 -3.08 -18.40 -19.52
N GLN A 112 -1.78 -18.65 -19.68
CA GLN A 112 -0.69 -17.92 -19.02
C GLN A 112 0.13 -17.17 -20.09
N PRO A 113 -0.16 -15.88 -20.34
CA PRO A 113 0.43 -15.15 -21.47
C PRO A 113 1.95 -15.01 -21.39
N GLY A 114 2.50 -14.78 -20.19
CA GLY A 114 3.94 -14.66 -19.98
C GLY A 114 4.68 -15.97 -20.26
N VAL A 115 4.13 -17.09 -19.81
CA VAL A 115 4.66 -18.44 -20.08
C VAL A 115 4.65 -18.74 -21.57
N LEU A 116 3.54 -18.47 -22.27
CA LEU A 116 3.44 -18.67 -23.72
C LEU A 116 4.47 -17.81 -24.48
N LEU A 117 4.59 -16.53 -24.12
CA LEU A 117 5.55 -15.63 -24.75
C LEU A 117 7.00 -16.07 -24.49
N CYS A 118 7.33 -16.48 -23.26
CA CYS A 118 8.63 -17.04 -22.91
C CYS A 118 8.98 -18.25 -23.78
N MET A 119 8.03 -19.18 -23.94
CA MET A 119 8.20 -20.35 -24.80
C MET A 119 8.42 -20.00 -26.26
N LEU A 120 7.67 -19.02 -26.80
CA LEU A 120 7.88 -18.52 -28.15
C LEU A 120 9.27 -17.89 -28.33
N CYS A 121 9.72 -17.08 -27.36
CA CYS A 121 11.06 -16.50 -27.37
C CYS A 121 12.15 -17.57 -27.29
N ILE A 122 11.98 -18.60 -26.47
CA ILE A 122 12.91 -19.73 -26.39
C ILE A 122 12.96 -20.50 -27.71
N VAL A 123 11.81 -20.76 -28.34
CA VAL A 123 11.74 -21.41 -29.67
C VAL A 123 12.49 -20.58 -30.71
N LEU A 124 12.20 -19.29 -30.80
CA LEU A 124 12.86 -18.38 -31.74
C LEU A 124 14.38 -18.31 -31.49
N TRP A 125 14.79 -18.14 -30.23
CA TRP A 125 16.19 -18.13 -29.82
C TRP A 125 16.91 -19.42 -30.22
N THR A 126 16.27 -20.55 -29.93
CA THR A 126 16.80 -21.88 -30.25
C THR A 126 16.96 -22.05 -31.77
N LEU A 127 15.98 -21.61 -32.57
CA LEU A 127 16.05 -21.63 -34.04
C LEU A 127 17.20 -20.76 -34.57
N CYS A 128 17.42 -19.57 -33.99
CA CYS A 128 18.56 -18.71 -34.34
C CYS A 128 19.90 -19.41 -34.08
N VAL A 129 20.06 -20.09 -32.94
CA VAL A 129 21.29 -20.84 -32.66
C VAL A 129 21.41 -22.09 -33.54
N TYR A 130 20.32 -22.81 -33.81
CA TYR A 130 20.36 -23.97 -34.72
C TYR A 130 20.84 -23.61 -36.11
N LYS A 131 20.48 -22.43 -36.64
CA LYS A 131 21.04 -21.92 -37.91
C LYS A 131 22.58 -21.98 -37.89
N VAL A 132 23.21 -21.54 -36.80
CA VAL A 132 24.67 -21.55 -36.66
C VAL A 132 25.23 -22.98 -36.56
N LEU A 133 24.55 -23.87 -35.83
CA LEU A 133 24.98 -25.26 -35.65
C LEU A 133 24.88 -26.09 -36.93
N VAL A 134 23.78 -25.95 -37.68
CA VAL A 134 23.53 -26.67 -38.94
C VAL A 134 24.56 -26.30 -40.00
N TRP A 135 24.82 -25.00 -40.17
CA TRP A 135 25.86 -24.51 -41.07
C TRP A 135 27.22 -25.09 -40.72
N GLY A 136 27.49 -25.20 -39.43
CA GLY A 136 28.65 -25.87 -38.89
C GLY A 136 28.81 -27.33 -39.29
N LEU A 137 27.76 -28.13 -39.05
CA LEU A 137 27.79 -29.57 -39.30
C LEU A 137 27.96 -29.89 -40.80
N GLY A 138 27.40 -29.05 -41.67
CA GLY A 138 27.62 -29.13 -43.12
C GLY A 138 29.10 -29.01 -43.49
N LEU A 139 29.82 -28.08 -42.86
CA LEU A 139 31.24 -27.83 -43.09
C LEU A 139 32.12 -29.00 -42.62
N GLN A 140 31.82 -29.57 -41.45
CA GLN A 140 32.52 -30.77 -40.95
C GLN A 140 32.33 -31.97 -41.87
N LYS A 141 31.11 -32.20 -42.35
CA LYS A 141 30.78 -33.31 -43.27
C LYS A 141 31.50 -33.14 -44.61
N MET A 142 31.57 -31.92 -45.14
CA MET A 142 32.32 -31.61 -46.36
C MET A 142 33.81 -31.88 -46.19
N PHE A 143 34.37 -31.55 -45.02
CA PHE A 143 35.76 -31.84 -44.73
C PHE A 143 36.06 -33.35 -44.74
N LEU A 144 35.20 -34.16 -44.10
CA LEU A 144 35.32 -35.61 -44.11
C LEU A 144 35.16 -36.21 -45.52
N ALA A 145 34.25 -35.67 -46.33
CA ALA A 145 34.04 -36.13 -47.70
C ALA A 145 35.18 -35.72 -48.66
N SER A 146 35.82 -34.58 -48.43
CA SER A 146 36.97 -34.12 -49.23
C SER A 146 38.19 -35.05 -49.11
N GLN A 147 38.22 -35.94 -48.11
CA GLN A 147 39.28 -36.92 -47.93
C GLN A 147 39.11 -38.16 -48.84
N GLU A 148 37.93 -38.36 -49.45
CA GLU A 148 37.58 -39.59 -50.17
C GLU A 148 37.74 -39.52 -51.71
N ASP A 149 38.23 -38.42 -52.29
CA ASP A 149 38.52 -38.30 -53.74
C ASP A 149 40.04 -38.45 -54.05
N PRO A 150 40.58 -39.67 -54.19
CA PRO A 150 41.99 -39.92 -54.48
C PRO A 150 42.43 -39.68 -55.93
N CYS A 151 41.62 -39.03 -56.78
CA CYS A 151 41.88 -38.88 -58.22
C CYS A 151 42.07 -37.42 -58.64
N ARG A 152 43.16 -36.76 -58.19
CA ARG A 152 43.72 -35.61 -58.93
C ARG A 152 45.08 -35.99 -59.53
N PRO A 153 45.31 -35.77 -60.83
CA PRO A 153 46.56 -36.13 -61.49
C PRO A 153 47.69 -35.18 -61.09
N PHE A 154 48.71 -35.77 -60.45
CA PHE A 154 50.16 -35.51 -60.55
C PHE A 154 50.62 -34.07 -60.92
N LEU A 155 50.97 -33.29 -59.89
CA LEU A 155 51.95 -32.19 -59.93
C LEU A 155 53.10 -32.50 -58.93
N PRO A 156 54.30 -31.90 -59.06
CA PRO A 156 55.56 -32.58 -58.75
C PRO A 156 56.04 -32.61 -57.29
N ASP A 157 55.31 -32.10 -56.29
CA ASP A 157 55.75 -32.14 -54.88
C ASP A 157 54.61 -32.54 -53.91
N PRO A 158 54.27 -33.84 -53.84
CA PRO A 158 53.08 -34.33 -53.13
C PRO A 158 53.13 -34.21 -51.61
N VAL A 159 54.31 -34.04 -51.00
CA VAL A 159 54.47 -34.08 -49.53
C VAL A 159 54.18 -32.73 -48.88
N ALA A 160 54.60 -31.63 -49.51
CA ALA A 160 54.41 -30.28 -48.96
C ALA A 160 52.94 -29.82 -49.03
N GLU A 161 52.23 -30.17 -50.12
CA GLU A 161 50.81 -29.84 -50.28
C GLU A 161 49.91 -30.60 -49.30
N VAL A 162 50.18 -31.88 -49.05
CA VAL A 162 49.39 -32.71 -48.12
C VAL A 162 49.55 -32.24 -46.68
N LEU A 163 50.78 -31.88 -46.26
CA LEU A 163 51.04 -31.38 -44.91
C LEU A 163 50.37 -30.03 -44.68
N GLY A 164 50.41 -29.15 -45.68
CA GLY A 164 49.69 -27.88 -45.67
C GLY A 164 48.18 -28.09 -45.55
N ALA A 165 47.58 -28.95 -46.39
CA ALA A 165 46.14 -29.22 -46.36
C ALA A 165 45.66 -29.74 -45.00
N LEU A 166 46.43 -30.64 -44.36
CA LEU A 166 46.10 -31.18 -43.04
C LEU A 166 46.18 -30.14 -41.92
N GLN A 167 47.16 -29.24 -41.95
CA GLN A 167 47.25 -28.16 -40.98
C GLN A 167 46.07 -27.18 -41.10
N HIS A 168 45.72 -26.79 -42.32
CA HIS A 168 44.57 -25.91 -42.57
C HIS A 168 43.24 -26.56 -42.15
N ALA A 169 43.10 -27.85 -42.45
CA ALA A 169 41.99 -28.67 -42.01
C ALA A 169 41.83 -28.68 -40.48
N LEU A 170 42.92 -28.93 -39.75
CA LEU A 170 42.92 -28.96 -38.30
C LEU A 170 42.54 -27.60 -37.72
N TRP A 171 43.07 -26.51 -38.27
CA TRP A 171 42.72 -25.14 -37.84
C TRP A 171 41.25 -24.80 -38.09
N LEU A 172 40.70 -25.21 -39.23
CA LEU A 172 39.26 -25.05 -39.52
C LEU A 172 38.41 -25.89 -38.57
N LEU A 173 38.77 -27.15 -38.34
CA LEU A 173 38.06 -28.04 -37.41
C LEU A 173 38.10 -27.51 -35.98
N LEU A 174 39.25 -27.00 -35.53
CA LEU A 174 39.42 -26.42 -34.21
C LEU A 174 38.56 -25.16 -34.05
N THR A 175 38.65 -24.23 -34.99
CA THR A 175 37.85 -22.99 -34.98
C THR A 175 36.36 -23.31 -34.99
N TYR A 176 35.97 -24.28 -35.79
CA TYR A 176 34.59 -24.76 -35.87
C TYR A 176 34.12 -25.36 -34.53
N THR A 177 34.92 -26.24 -33.93
CA THR A 177 34.59 -26.88 -32.65
C THR A 177 34.46 -25.83 -31.55
N CYS A 178 35.39 -24.87 -31.46
CA CYS A 178 35.29 -23.74 -30.54
C CYS A 178 33.99 -22.95 -30.74
N ARG A 179 33.63 -22.64 -31.99
CA ARG A 179 32.39 -21.91 -32.31
C ARG A 179 31.13 -22.71 -31.92
N THR A 180 31.10 -24.01 -32.17
CA THR A 180 30.00 -24.88 -31.76
C THR A 180 29.85 -24.96 -30.23
N VAL A 181 30.97 -25.07 -29.51
CA VAL A 181 30.99 -25.05 -28.04
C VAL A 181 30.43 -23.71 -27.54
N ILE A 182 30.93 -22.58 -28.04
CA ILE A 182 30.45 -21.25 -27.66
C ILE A 182 28.96 -21.08 -27.98
N ALA A 183 28.51 -21.49 -29.16
CA ALA A 183 27.10 -21.42 -29.55
C ALA A 183 26.21 -22.27 -28.62
N THR A 184 26.69 -23.43 -28.16
CA THR A 184 25.96 -24.29 -27.23
C THR A 184 25.92 -23.69 -25.82
N VAL A 185 27.02 -23.09 -25.36
CA VAL A 185 27.04 -22.34 -24.08
C VAL A 185 26.09 -21.14 -24.16
N LEU A 186 26.10 -20.38 -25.26
CA LEU A 186 25.17 -19.26 -25.49
C LEU A 186 23.72 -19.73 -25.55
N LEU A 187 23.43 -20.87 -26.17
CA LEU A 187 22.08 -21.44 -26.19
C LEU A 187 21.58 -21.67 -24.75
N ILE A 188 22.38 -22.36 -23.93
CA ILE A 188 22.04 -22.65 -22.54
C ILE A 188 21.91 -21.36 -21.73
N ALA A 189 22.88 -20.44 -21.84
CA ALA A 189 22.86 -19.17 -21.13
C ALA A 189 21.65 -18.31 -21.51
N GLY A 190 21.31 -18.23 -22.80
CA GLY A 190 20.16 -17.49 -23.29
C GLY A 190 18.82 -18.11 -22.86
N ILE A 191 18.72 -19.44 -22.85
CA ILE A 191 17.54 -20.15 -22.30
C ILE A 191 17.37 -19.83 -20.82
N LEU A 192 18.44 -19.95 -20.02
CA LEU A 192 18.38 -19.65 -18.58
C LEU A 192 18.02 -18.18 -18.32
N TRP A 193 18.56 -17.25 -19.11
CA TRP A 193 18.26 -15.83 -18.97
C TRP A 193 16.80 -15.50 -19.31
N LEU A 194 16.28 -16.04 -20.43
CA LEU A 194 14.87 -15.87 -20.81
C LEU A 194 13.92 -16.51 -19.81
N ALA A 195 14.25 -17.71 -19.31
CA ALA A 195 13.42 -18.43 -18.36
C ALA A 195 13.37 -17.76 -16.98
N ARG A 196 14.35 -16.93 -16.61
CA ARG A 196 14.34 -16.18 -15.34
C ARG A 196 13.72 -14.79 -15.44
N THR A 197 13.40 -14.32 -16.65
CA THR A 197 12.82 -12.99 -16.84
C THR A 197 11.34 -12.99 -16.50
N THR A 198 10.94 -12.25 -15.46
CA THR A 198 9.56 -12.25 -14.94
C THR A 198 8.68 -11.15 -15.53
N SER A 199 9.28 -10.11 -16.10
CA SER A 199 8.56 -9.03 -16.77
C SER A 199 8.39 -9.35 -18.26
N ILE A 200 7.15 -9.23 -18.75
CA ILE A 200 6.82 -9.47 -20.16
C ILE A 200 7.58 -8.52 -21.10
N SER A 201 7.71 -7.25 -20.72
CA SER A 201 8.42 -6.25 -21.53
C SER A 201 9.92 -6.52 -21.60
N GLU A 202 10.52 -6.88 -20.47
CA GLU A 202 11.94 -7.27 -20.41
C GLU A 202 12.20 -8.55 -21.19
N LEU A 203 11.26 -9.50 -21.18
CA LEU A 203 11.42 -10.77 -21.89
C LEU A 203 11.56 -10.58 -23.40
N MET A 204 10.75 -9.70 -23.99
CA MET A 204 10.88 -9.33 -25.41
C MET A 204 12.22 -8.63 -25.69
N LEU A 205 12.61 -7.69 -24.82
CA LEU A 205 13.87 -6.96 -24.97
C LEU A 205 15.08 -7.90 -24.90
N ASN A 206 15.08 -8.83 -23.94
CA ASN A 206 16.13 -9.82 -23.73
C ASN A 206 16.23 -10.79 -24.93
N ALA A 207 15.10 -11.22 -25.50
CA ALA A 207 15.09 -12.06 -26.69
C ALA A 207 15.74 -11.36 -27.91
N VAL A 208 15.44 -10.06 -28.10
CA VAL A 208 16.05 -9.26 -29.17
C VAL A 208 17.55 -9.04 -28.92
N ALA A 209 17.93 -8.74 -27.69
CA ALA A 209 19.33 -8.55 -27.31
C ALA A 209 20.17 -9.82 -27.54
N LEU A 210 19.62 -10.99 -27.21
CA LEU A 210 20.24 -12.28 -27.50
C LEU A 210 20.49 -12.49 -29.00
N ASN A 211 19.53 -12.16 -29.85
CA ASN A 211 19.73 -12.23 -31.30
C ASN A 211 20.87 -11.30 -31.75
N ALA A 212 20.92 -10.07 -31.23
CA ALA A 212 22.00 -9.14 -31.54
C ALA A 212 23.38 -9.68 -31.12
N ILE A 213 23.48 -10.44 -30.02
CA ILE A 213 24.73 -11.08 -29.57
C ILE A 213 25.19 -12.16 -30.55
N LEU A 214 24.26 -12.93 -31.13
CA LEU A 214 24.62 -13.92 -32.15
C LEU A 214 25.18 -13.27 -33.41
N ASP A 215 24.61 -12.16 -33.85
CA ASP A 215 24.99 -11.48 -35.09
C ASP A 215 26.29 -10.64 -34.97
N VAL A 216 26.91 -10.57 -33.78
CA VAL A 216 28.17 -9.85 -33.55
C VAL A 216 29.29 -10.34 -34.47
N ASP A 217 29.34 -11.64 -34.77
CA ASP A 217 30.37 -12.18 -35.65
C ASP A 217 30.20 -11.73 -37.09
N GLU A 218 28.96 -11.67 -37.57
CA GLU A 218 28.61 -11.14 -38.88
C GLU A 218 28.96 -9.66 -38.97
N PHE A 219 28.67 -8.87 -37.93
CA PHE A 219 29.05 -7.45 -37.89
C PHE A 219 30.56 -7.24 -37.89
N LEU A 220 31.31 -8.03 -37.13
CA LEU A 220 32.78 -7.98 -37.15
C LEU A 220 33.32 -8.37 -38.53
N PHE A 221 32.76 -9.41 -39.14
CA PHE A 221 33.17 -9.88 -40.44
C PHE A 221 32.89 -8.83 -41.53
N VAL A 222 31.66 -8.32 -41.62
CA VAL A 222 31.27 -7.34 -42.64
C VAL A 222 31.99 -6.00 -42.42
N GLY A 223 32.10 -5.54 -41.17
CA GLY A 223 32.65 -4.24 -40.85
C GLY A 223 34.18 -4.17 -40.88
N MET A 224 34.87 -5.26 -40.56
CA MET A 224 36.32 -5.23 -40.41
C MET A 224 37.09 -6.05 -41.46
N THR A 225 36.50 -7.04 -42.11
CA THR A 225 37.23 -7.87 -43.09
C THR A 225 37.68 -7.04 -44.29
N PRO A 226 38.95 -7.13 -44.73
CA PRO A 226 39.45 -6.41 -45.91
C PRO A 226 38.61 -6.69 -47.16
N ILE A 227 38.35 -5.66 -47.96
CA ILE A 227 37.54 -5.72 -49.20
C ILE A 227 38.06 -6.82 -50.15
N LYS A 228 39.37 -7.07 -50.19
CA LYS A 228 39.96 -8.14 -51.00
C LYS A 228 39.48 -9.53 -50.59
N ILE A 229 39.40 -9.79 -49.28
CA ILE A 229 38.90 -11.06 -48.75
C ILE A 229 37.39 -11.16 -49.00
N GLN A 230 36.65 -10.05 -48.84
CA GLN A 230 35.20 -10.04 -49.16
C GLN A 230 34.93 -10.37 -50.63
N HIS A 231 35.66 -9.74 -51.56
CA HIS A 231 35.55 -10.07 -53.00
C HIS A 231 35.99 -11.49 -53.31
N ALA A 232 37.06 -11.97 -52.67
CA ALA A 232 37.49 -13.35 -52.85
C ALA A 232 36.40 -14.33 -52.40
N ILE A 233 35.78 -14.09 -51.24
CA ILE A 233 34.66 -14.89 -50.72
C ILE A 233 33.44 -14.83 -51.65
N GLN A 234 33.11 -13.64 -52.17
CA GLN A 234 32.01 -13.47 -53.14
C GLN A 234 32.27 -14.18 -54.48
N SER A 235 33.55 -14.30 -54.87
CA SER A 235 33.95 -14.99 -56.09
C SER A 235 34.01 -16.52 -55.95
N LEU A 236 33.88 -17.05 -54.73
CA LEU A 236 33.86 -18.49 -54.52
C LEU A 236 32.59 -19.07 -55.14
N GLU A 237 32.78 -20.01 -56.05
CA GLU A 237 31.68 -20.76 -56.63
C GLU A 237 30.95 -21.53 -55.52
N PRO A 238 29.61 -21.42 -55.43
CA PRO A 238 28.85 -22.11 -54.40
C PRO A 238 29.08 -23.62 -54.52
N MET A 239 29.55 -24.22 -53.43
CA MET A 239 29.87 -25.65 -53.41
C MET A 239 28.60 -26.49 -53.60
N GLN A 240 28.56 -27.26 -54.67
CA GLN A 240 27.47 -28.17 -55.01
C GLN A 240 27.53 -29.43 -54.13
N VAL A 241 26.91 -29.39 -52.95
CA VAL A 241 26.82 -30.56 -52.07
C VAL A 241 25.70 -31.48 -52.57
N LYS A 242 26.04 -32.73 -52.92
CA LYS A 242 25.05 -33.76 -53.27
C LYS A 242 24.37 -34.27 -52.00
N TYR A 243 23.18 -33.74 -51.70
CA TYR A 243 22.36 -34.24 -50.59
C TYR A 243 21.62 -35.51 -51.00
N SER A 244 21.75 -36.58 -50.21
CA SER A 244 20.86 -37.75 -50.31
C SER A 244 19.51 -37.39 -49.70
N GLN A 245 18.41 -37.68 -50.41
CA GLN A 245 17.05 -37.36 -49.97
C GLN A 245 16.74 -37.91 -48.58
N ARG A 246 17.04 -39.20 -48.32
CA ARG A 246 16.83 -39.84 -47.01
C ARG A 246 17.61 -39.17 -45.87
N ARG A 247 18.79 -38.62 -46.19
CA ARG A 247 19.63 -37.95 -45.20
C ARG A 247 19.05 -36.60 -44.80
N SER A 248 18.58 -35.83 -45.78
CA SER A 248 17.92 -34.54 -45.54
C SER A 248 16.65 -34.71 -44.69
N GLU A 249 15.87 -35.75 -44.98
CA GLU A 249 14.68 -36.11 -44.20
C GLU A 249 15.03 -36.48 -42.76
N LEU A 250 16.00 -37.38 -42.55
CA LEU A 250 16.44 -37.77 -41.21
C LEU A 250 17.00 -36.57 -40.42
N GLU A 251 17.80 -35.72 -41.06
CA GLU A 251 18.37 -34.54 -40.44
C GLU A 251 17.28 -33.55 -40.01
N SER A 252 16.27 -33.32 -40.85
CA SER A 252 15.11 -32.48 -40.51
C SER A 252 14.31 -33.05 -39.34
N VAL A 253 14.10 -34.37 -39.31
CA VAL A 253 13.40 -35.06 -38.21
C VAL A 253 14.21 -34.96 -36.91
N VAL A 254 15.53 -35.16 -36.95
CA VAL A 254 16.39 -35.02 -35.76
C VAL A 254 16.36 -33.59 -35.23
N HIS A 255 16.43 -32.58 -36.10
CA HIS A 255 16.34 -31.18 -35.70
C HIS A 255 14.98 -30.87 -35.04
N PHE A 256 13.88 -31.31 -35.66
CA PHE A 256 12.55 -31.12 -35.11
C PHE A 256 12.36 -31.80 -33.74
N ILE A 257 12.79 -33.06 -33.61
CA ILE A 257 12.74 -33.80 -32.33
C ILE A 257 13.61 -33.11 -31.28
N SER A 258 14.83 -32.67 -31.65
CA SER A 258 15.73 -32.01 -30.71
C SER A 258 15.19 -30.66 -30.22
N LEU A 259 14.55 -29.88 -31.09
CA LEU A 259 13.84 -28.65 -30.73
C LEU A 259 12.69 -28.94 -29.78
N LEU A 260 11.86 -29.94 -30.09
CA LEU A 260 10.73 -30.34 -29.25
C LEU A 260 11.19 -30.79 -27.86
N VAL A 261 12.24 -31.61 -27.79
CA VAL A 261 12.83 -32.08 -26.53
C VAL A 261 13.41 -30.92 -25.74
N LEU A 262 14.15 -30.00 -26.37
CA LEU A 262 14.74 -28.84 -25.69
C LEU A 262 13.66 -27.92 -25.12
N VAL A 263 12.62 -27.65 -25.90
CA VAL A 263 11.49 -26.81 -25.49
C VAL A 263 10.72 -27.47 -24.33
N LEU A 264 10.43 -28.78 -24.43
CA LEU A 264 9.77 -29.53 -23.35
C LEU A 264 10.63 -29.59 -22.08
N LEU A 265 11.94 -29.81 -22.22
CA LEU A 265 12.88 -29.84 -21.10
C LEU A 265 12.96 -28.47 -20.42
N THR A 266 13.03 -27.39 -21.21
CA THR A 266 13.05 -26.02 -20.69
C THR A 266 11.75 -25.68 -19.96
N TYR A 267 10.61 -26.06 -20.52
CA TYR A 267 9.32 -25.89 -19.87
C TYR A 267 9.27 -26.62 -18.52
N THR A 268 9.59 -27.91 -18.51
CA THR A 268 9.46 -28.76 -17.32
C THR A 268 10.50 -28.45 -16.24
N LEU A 269 11.73 -28.10 -16.61
CA LEU A 269 12.81 -27.88 -15.64
C LEU A 269 12.99 -26.42 -15.22
N GLN A 270 12.54 -25.45 -16.01
CA GLN A 270 12.76 -24.03 -15.73
C GLN A 270 11.44 -23.28 -15.56
N LEU A 271 10.56 -23.35 -16.55
CA LEU A 271 9.38 -22.48 -16.58
C LEU A 271 8.26 -22.94 -15.64
N ALA A 272 8.00 -24.24 -15.53
CA ALA A 272 7.01 -24.77 -14.59
C ALA A 272 7.40 -24.50 -13.11
N PRO A 273 8.65 -24.76 -12.66
CA PRO A 273 9.08 -24.36 -11.32
C PRO A 273 9.01 -22.85 -11.08
N LEU A 274 9.28 -22.02 -12.10
CA LEU A 274 9.12 -20.56 -11.98
C LEU A 274 7.66 -20.17 -11.76
N THR A 275 6.74 -20.76 -12.52
CA THR A 275 5.29 -20.53 -12.38
C THR A 275 4.81 -20.90 -10.97
N ASP A 276 5.23 -22.05 -10.46
CA ASP A 276 4.89 -22.50 -9.10
C ASP A 276 5.48 -21.52 -8.07
N ALA A 277 6.75 -21.13 -8.22
CA ALA A 277 7.41 -20.19 -7.32
C ALA A 277 6.75 -18.79 -7.34
N MET A 278 6.30 -18.31 -8.50
CA MET A 278 5.53 -17.06 -8.61
C MET A 278 4.18 -17.15 -7.91
N LEU A 279 3.51 -18.30 -8.00
CA LEU A 279 2.25 -18.53 -7.30
C LEU A 279 2.47 -18.58 -5.79
N ASP A 280 3.50 -19.28 -5.33
CA ASP A 280 3.89 -19.34 -3.92
C ASP A 280 4.22 -17.95 -3.37
N LEU A 281 4.98 -17.16 -4.13
CA LEU A 281 5.27 -15.77 -3.79
C LEU A 281 3.99 -14.94 -3.65
N LYS A 282 3.03 -15.07 -4.58
CA LYS A 282 1.73 -14.40 -4.47
C LYS A 282 0.95 -14.88 -3.25
N ASN A 283 0.99 -16.17 -2.94
CA ASN A 283 0.36 -16.72 -1.74
C ASN A 283 1.01 -16.19 -0.45
N GLU A 284 2.32 -16.02 -0.40
CA GLU A 284 3.01 -15.43 0.76
C GLU A 284 2.67 -13.93 0.92
N LEU A 285 2.61 -13.17 -0.19
CA LEU A 285 2.28 -11.74 -0.15
C LEU A 285 0.79 -11.48 0.11
N CYS A 286 -0.09 -12.23 -0.55
CA CYS A 286 -1.52 -11.92 -0.67
C CYS A 286 -2.45 -13.04 -0.22
N GLY A 287 -1.94 -14.21 0.15
CA GLY A 287 -2.77 -15.29 0.66
C GLY A 287 -3.40 -14.95 2.02
N GLY A 288 -4.51 -15.64 2.31
CA GLY A 288 -5.20 -15.56 3.60
C GLY A 288 -5.90 -14.23 3.85
N ASN A 289 -6.10 -13.90 5.13
CA ASN A 289 -6.74 -12.65 5.52
C ASN A 289 -5.75 -11.48 5.38
N GLN A 290 -6.13 -10.47 4.60
CA GLN A 290 -5.35 -9.24 4.42
C GLN A 290 -5.88 -8.11 5.30
N SER A 291 -7.14 -8.22 5.73
CA SER A 291 -7.93 -7.13 6.31
C SER A 291 -7.78 -7.05 7.82
N PHE A 292 -6.53 -6.97 8.30
CA PHE A 292 -6.24 -6.65 9.69
C PHE A 292 -4.89 -5.97 9.85
N VAL A 293 -4.71 -5.29 10.98
CA VAL A 293 -3.42 -4.76 11.44
C VAL A 293 -3.15 -5.19 12.88
N VAL A 294 -1.89 -5.20 13.27
CA VAL A 294 -1.40 -5.52 14.61
C VAL A 294 -0.57 -4.37 15.15
N GLY A 295 -0.67 -4.13 16.45
CA GLY A 295 0.14 -3.15 17.17
C GLY A 295 0.59 -3.70 18.51
N PHE A 296 1.88 -3.53 18.81
CA PHE A 296 2.44 -3.89 20.11
C PHE A 296 2.46 -2.65 21.01
N ASN A 297 1.78 -2.72 22.15
CA ASN A 297 1.84 -1.69 23.17
C ASN A 297 3.03 -2.01 24.11
N PRO A 298 4.11 -1.21 24.11
CA PRO A 298 5.30 -1.50 24.89
C PRO A 298 5.08 -1.38 26.40
N ASP A 299 4.13 -0.55 26.83
CA ASP A 299 3.86 -0.29 28.26
C ASP A 299 3.08 -1.45 28.88
N SER A 300 2.06 -1.96 28.17
CA SER A 300 1.28 -3.11 28.62
C SER A 300 1.91 -4.46 28.23
N GLN A 301 2.88 -4.45 27.30
CA GLN A 301 3.45 -5.63 26.66
C GLN A 301 2.41 -6.52 25.95
N LEU A 302 1.29 -5.93 25.52
CA LEU A 302 0.23 -6.64 24.80
C LEU A 302 0.25 -6.33 23.30
N VAL A 303 -0.06 -7.35 22.50
CA VAL A 303 -0.33 -7.19 21.06
C VAL A 303 -1.83 -7.06 20.89
N HIS A 304 -2.25 -5.95 20.28
CA HIS A 304 -3.62 -5.71 19.87
C HIS A 304 -3.74 -5.90 18.37
N ALA A 305 -4.89 -6.40 17.91
CA ALA A 305 -5.22 -6.51 16.50
C ALA A 305 -6.50 -5.75 16.20
N LEU A 306 -6.58 -5.16 15.02
CA LEU A 306 -7.75 -4.46 14.51
C LEU A 306 -8.11 -5.05 13.14
N VAL A 307 -9.37 -5.46 12.97
CA VAL A 307 -9.90 -5.85 11.66
C VAL A 307 -10.09 -4.58 10.84
N THR A 308 -9.46 -4.51 9.68
CA THR A 308 -9.59 -3.39 8.76
C THR A 308 -10.69 -3.70 7.74
N PRO A 309 -11.34 -2.69 7.13
CA PRO A 309 -12.24 -2.92 6.01
C PRO A 309 -11.48 -3.45 4.78
N ASP A 310 -12.16 -4.23 3.91
CA ASP A 310 -11.66 -4.51 2.56
C ASP A 310 -11.84 -3.25 1.68
N VAL A 311 -11.01 -3.09 0.65
CA VAL A 311 -11.06 -1.94 -0.26
C VAL A 311 -12.42 -1.83 -0.96
N ASP A 312 -13.04 -2.97 -1.27
CA ASP A 312 -14.39 -2.99 -1.87
C ASP A 312 -15.47 -2.46 -0.92
N ASP A 313 -15.30 -2.65 0.40
CA ASP A 313 -16.22 -2.10 1.42
C ASP A 313 -16.04 -0.59 1.60
N ILE A 314 -14.86 -0.05 1.29
CA ILE A 314 -14.55 1.38 1.43
C ILE A 314 -15.16 2.19 0.31
N LEU A 315 -15.26 1.62 -0.89
CA LEU A 315 -16.02 2.25 -1.98
C LEU A 315 -17.51 2.42 -1.63
N ILE A 316 -18.01 1.66 -0.64
CA ILE A 316 -19.36 1.77 -0.09
C ILE A 316 -19.40 2.65 1.18
N ARG A 317 -18.29 2.77 1.92
CA ARG A 317 -18.20 3.63 3.11
C ARG A 317 -17.88 5.08 2.77
N ASN A 318 -18.42 5.98 3.60
CA ASN A 318 -18.05 7.39 3.60
C ASN A 318 -16.52 7.52 3.82
N LEU A 319 -15.87 8.34 2.99
CA LEU A 319 -14.48 8.76 3.15
C LEU A 319 -14.18 9.08 4.62
N SER A 320 -12.97 8.73 5.11
CA SER A 320 -12.54 9.19 6.43
C SER A 320 -12.61 10.72 6.50
N LEU A 321 -12.74 11.31 7.70
CA LEU A 321 -12.82 12.76 7.84
C LEU A 321 -11.62 13.47 7.19
N GLY A 322 -10.42 12.89 7.30
CA GLY A 322 -9.22 13.38 6.63
C GLY A 322 -9.31 13.29 5.10
N GLU A 323 -9.78 12.17 4.55
CA GLU A 323 -9.98 12.02 3.10
C GLU A 323 -11.09 12.92 2.56
N LEU A 324 -12.18 13.09 3.30
CA LEU A 324 -13.25 14.02 2.97
C LEU A 324 -12.71 15.45 2.92
N ALA A 325 -11.90 15.82 3.90
CA ALA A 325 -11.26 17.13 3.98
C ALA A 325 -10.28 17.36 2.82
N VAL A 326 -9.42 16.37 2.51
CA VAL A 326 -8.52 16.41 1.35
C VAL A 326 -9.32 16.44 0.05
N ASN A 327 -10.35 15.61 -0.10
CA ASN A 327 -11.16 15.55 -1.32
C ASN A 327 -11.90 16.86 -1.57
N ALA A 328 -12.42 17.48 -0.51
CA ALA A 328 -13.06 18.80 -0.59
C ALA A 328 -12.08 19.92 -0.93
N HIS A 329 -10.79 19.78 -0.56
CA HIS A 329 -9.80 20.84 -0.72
C HIS A 329 -8.84 20.68 -1.90
N LYS A 330 -8.55 19.46 -2.35
CA LYS A 330 -7.48 19.15 -3.33
C LYS A 330 -7.63 19.87 -4.68
N ALA A 331 -8.85 20.23 -5.06
CA ALA A 331 -9.15 20.95 -6.29
C ALA A 331 -9.41 22.46 -6.06
N THR A 332 -9.53 22.89 -4.80
CA THR A 332 -9.72 24.28 -4.41
C THR A 332 -8.38 24.86 -3.99
N SER A 333 -7.59 25.37 -4.94
CA SER A 333 -6.46 26.22 -4.61
C SER A 333 -6.91 27.69 -4.67
N PRO A 334 -6.26 28.61 -3.93
CA PRO A 334 -6.51 30.04 -4.05
C PRO A 334 -6.45 30.54 -5.50
N GLU A 335 -5.63 29.89 -6.34
CA GLU A 335 -5.46 30.17 -7.76
C GLU A 335 -6.60 29.60 -8.63
N THR A 336 -7.14 28.42 -8.31
CA THR A 336 -8.20 27.78 -9.13
C THR A 336 -9.62 28.19 -8.73
N THR A 337 -9.83 28.50 -7.45
CA THR A 337 -11.15 28.89 -6.92
C THR A 337 -10.99 30.13 -6.04
N PRO A 338 -10.85 31.32 -6.64
CA PRO A 338 -10.75 32.56 -5.87
C PRO A 338 -12.00 32.69 -4.98
N LYS A 339 -11.80 32.80 -3.65
CA LYS A 339 -12.84 32.82 -2.59
C LYS A 339 -13.39 31.46 -2.13
N GLY A 340 -12.85 30.34 -2.62
CA GLY A 340 -13.15 29.02 -2.07
C GLY A 340 -12.48 28.85 -0.70
N HIS A 341 -13.27 28.63 0.35
CA HIS A 341 -12.76 28.33 1.69
C HIS A 341 -12.78 26.81 1.95
N PRO A 342 -11.81 26.26 2.69
CA PRO A 342 -11.78 24.84 3.00
C PRO A 342 -12.95 24.45 3.93
N LYS A 343 -13.74 23.44 3.54
CA LYS A 343 -14.96 23.04 4.27
C LYS A 343 -14.72 22.23 5.56
N TYR A 344 -13.57 21.56 5.68
CA TYR A 344 -13.29 20.61 6.76
C TYR A 344 -11.87 20.76 7.33
N LEU A 345 -11.14 21.81 6.92
CA LEU A 345 -9.75 22.01 7.32
C LEU A 345 -9.59 23.33 8.02
N LEU A 346 -8.88 23.29 9.14
CA LEU A 346 -8.29 24.45 9.78
C LEU A 346 -6.78 24.41 9.54
N PHE A 347 -6.25 25.47 8.94
CA PHE A 347 -4.82 25.58 8.68
C PHE A 347 -4.13 26.26 9.86
N SER A 348 -3.13 25.59 10.42
CA SER A 348 -2.22 26.18 11.40
C SER A 348 -1.28 27.20 10.74
N SER A 349 -0.81 28.18 11.50
CA SER A 349 0.09 29.23 11.01
C SER A 349 1.45 28.70 10.55
N ASP A 350 1.93 27.63 11.20
CA ASP A 350 3.24 27.03 10.99
C ASP A 350 3.27 25.58 11.47
N ARG A 351 4.42 24.92 11.28
CA ARG A 351 4.62 23.51 11.64
C ARG A 351 4.56 23.24 13.14
N ALA A 352 5.06 24.15 13.96
CA ALA A 352 5.04 23.97 15.41
C ALA A 352 3.60 24.10 15.94
N ALA A 353 2.85 25.08 15.44
CA ALA A 353 1.43 25.22 15.68
C ALA A 353 0.65 23.97 15.24
N PHE A 354 0.92 23.44 14.04
CA PHE A 354 0.28 22.20 13.56
C PHE A 354 0.51 21.00 14.47
N ASN A 355 1.75 20.76 14.91
CA ASN A 355 2.05 19.66 15.83
C ASN A 355 1.36 19.84 17.19
N ASN A 356 1.29 21.09 17.68
CA ASN A 356 0.58 21.41 18.91
C ASN A 356 -0.93 21.19 18.75
N ASP A 357 -1.52 21.65 17.64
CA ASP A 357 -2.94 21.48 17.31
C ASP A 357 -3.31 19.99 17.22
N GLN A 358 -2.45 19.16 16.60
CA GLN A 358 -2.68 17.72 16.46
C GLN A 358 -2.72 16.96 17.80
N THR A 359 -1.94 17.42 18.79
CA THR A 359 -1.80 16.76 20.09
C THR A 359 -2.63 17.41 21.19
N ARG A 360 -3.35 18.49 20.88
CA ARG A 360 -4.10 19.27 21.83
C ARG A 360 -5.31 18.48 22.36
N SER A 361 -5.52 18.54 23.67
CA SER A 361 -6.73 17.98 24.27
C SER A 361 -7.95 18.84 23.94
N MET A 362 -9.13 18.21 23.89
CA MET A 362 -10.39 18.94 23.72
C MET A 362 -10.64 19.97 24.83
N GLU A 363 -10.18 19.70 26.06
CA GLU A 363 -10.28 20.65 27.17
C GLU A 363 -9.52 21.94 26.89
N LEU A 364 -8.26 21.79 26.44
CA LEU A 364 -7.42 22.92 26.10
C LEU A 364 -7.98 23.64 24.86
N GLU A 365 -8.45 22.90 23.85
CA GLU A 365 -9.10 23.47 22.66
C GLU A 365 -10.32 24.34 23.04
N ALA A 366 -11.26 23.76 23.80
CA ALA A 366 -12.46 24.46 24.28
C ALA A 366 -12.12 25.68 25.15
N SER A 367 -11.01 25.64 25.91
CA SER A 367 -10.57 26.75 26.76
C SER A 367 -10.02 27.96 25.99
N MET A 368 -9.54 27.78 24.76
CA MET A 368 -9.05 28.90 23.95
C MET A 368 -10.17 29.63 23.23
N VAL A 369 -11.39 29.08 23.22
CA VAL A 369 -12.56 29.73 22.62
C VAL A 369 -13.13 30.73 23.64
N PRO A 370 -12.96 32.05 23.44
CA PRO A 370 -13.26 33.04 24.48
C PRO A 370 -14.75 33.41 24.58
N PHE A 371 -15.59 32.79 23.75
CA PHE A 371 -17.03 33.02 23.70
C PHE A 371 -17.78 31.70 23.43
N CYS A 372 -19.11 31.72 23.60
CA CYS A 372 -19.93 30.60 23.18
C CYS A 372 -20.20 30.71 21.68
N ILE A 373 -19.66 29.80 20.86
CA ILE A 373 -19.66 29.92 19.39
C ILE A 373 -21.08 30.07 18.84
N GLU A 374 -22.00 29.22 19.30
CA GLU A 374 -23.37 29.24 18.83
C GLU A 374 -24.06 30.57 19.14
N ASP A 375 -24.06 30.98 20.40
CA ASP A 375 -24.64 32.23 20.91
C ASP A 375 -24.06 33.47 20.21
N GLN A 376 -22.73 33.54 20.06
CA GLN A 376 -22.06 34.78 19.64
C GLN A 376 -21.78 34.87 18.14
N VAL A 377 -21.72 33.74 17.41
CA VAL A 377 -21.35 33.69 15.98
C VAL A 377 -22.47 33.12 15.10
N LEU A 378 -23.13 32.04 15.51
CA LEU A 378 -24.13 31.35 14.66
C LEU A 378 -25.54 31.93 14.80
N THR A 379 -25.87 32.56 15.93
CA THR A 379 -27.20 33.12 16.18
C THR A 379 -27.41 34.44 15.44
N PRO A 380 -28.48 34.58 14.62
CA PRO A 380 -28.80 35.82 13.92
C PRO A 380 -28.94 37.02 14.88
N GLY A 381 -28.17 38.07 14.63
CA GLY A 381 -28.17 39.29 15.46
C GLY A 381 -27.14 39.28 16.61
N ALA A 382 -26.38 38.21 16.76
CA ALA A 382 -25.27 38.14 17.72
C ALA A 382 -24.09 39.05 17.30
N VAL A 383 -23.18 39.31 18.25
CA VAL A 383 -22.08 40.30 18.10
C VAL A 383 -21.17 39.99 16.92
N PHE A 384 -20.89 38.71 16.67
CA PHE A 384 -20.01 38.26 15.59
C PHE A 384 -20.75 37.59 14.44
N PHE A 385 -22.08 37.68 14.41
CA PHE A 385 -22.88 37.09 13.34
C PHE A 385 -22.53 37.73 11.99
N GLY A 386 -22.10 36.90 11.04
CA GLY A 386 -21.69 37.34 9.70
C GLY A 386 -20.26 37.89 9.61
N ASP A 387 -19.45 37.84 10.67
CA ASP A 387 -18.02 38.13 10.58
C ASP A 387 -17.35 37.11 9.64
N PRO A 388 -16.72 37.52 8.53
CA PRO A 388 -16.23 36.58 7.52
C PRO A 388 -15.05 35.73 8.00
N ALA A 389 -14.22 36.25 8.91
CA ALA A 389 -13.07 35.51 9.43
C ALA A 389 -13.53 34.39 10.39
N LEU A 390 -14.48 34.72 11.28
CA LEU A 390 -15.05 33.75 12.20
C LEU A 390 -16.04 32.79 11.51
N SER A 391 -16.86 33.26 10.58
CA SER A 391 -17.83 32.42 9.86
C SER A 391 -17.14 31.28 9.11
N PHE A 392 -15.98 31.55 8.49
CA PHE A 392 -15.19 30.52 7.84
C PHE A 392 -14.73 29.44 8.83
N TRP A 393 -14.11 29.86 9.93
CA TRP A 393 -13.60 28.96 10.95
C TRP A 393 -14.72 28.13 11.59
N VAL A 394 -15.85 28.77 11.93
CA VAL A 394 -17.01 28.11 12.52
C VAL A 394 -17.70 27.15 11.54
N ASP A 395 -17.85 27.51 10.26
CA ASP A 395 -18.42 26.59 9.24
C ASP A 395 -17.55 25.33 9.10
N ALA A 396 -16.22 25.47 9.11
CA ALA A 396 -15.32 24.31 9.10
C ALA A 396 -15.49 23.44 10.36
N LEU A 397 -15.58 24.03 11.55
CA LEU A 397 -15.83 23.28 12.79
C LEU A 397 -17.19 22.58 12.77
N LEU A 398 -18.24 23.26 12.33
CA LEU A 398 -19.60 22.74 12.26
C LEU A 398 -19.68 21.53 11.33
N ARG A 399 -19.16 21.66 10.11
CA ARG A 399 -19.12 20.57 9.12
C ARG A 399 -18.26 19.40 9.59
N THR A 400 -17.12 19.70 10.23
CA THR A 400 -16.23 18.67 10.80
C THR A 400 -16.95 17.91 11.92
N SER A 401 -17.68 18.61 12.78
CA SER A 401 -18.47 17.99 13.85
C SER A 401 -19.56 17.07 13.29
N GLY A 402 -20.30 17.51 12.27
CA GLY A 402 -21.29 16.69 11.59
C GLY A 402 -20.67 15.47 10.92
N ALA A 403 -19.62 15.67 10.13
CA ALA A 403 -18.97 14.58 9.41
C ALA A 403 -18.39 13.52 10.36
N SER A 404 -17.83 13.94 11.50
CA SER A 404 -17.35 13.02 12.54
C SER A 404 -18.45 12.14 13.17
N LEU A 405 -19.70 12.61 13.12
CA LEU A 405 -20.89 11.93 13.63
C LEU A 405 -21.75 11.32 12.51
N GLY A 406 -21.20 11.22 11.29
CA GLY A 406 -21.88 10.60 10.15
C GLY A 406 -22.92 11.49 9.45
N ARG A 407 -22.95 12.80 9.71
CA ARG A 407 -23.80 13.78 9.00
C ARG A 407 -22.97 14.67 8.09
N LEU A 408 -23.09 14.48 6.78
CA LEU A 408 -22.39 15.31 5.80
C LEU A 408 -23.17 16.61 5.53
N ASP A 409 -22.43 17.65 5.13
CA ASP A 409 -22.98 18.94 4.68
C ASP A 409 -23.91 19.67 5.68
N VAL A 410 -23.75 19.42 6.97
CA VAL A 410 -24.51 20.10 8.03
C VAL A 410 -24.33 21.61 7.94
N THR A 411 -25.44 22.34 8.07
CA THR A 411 -25.45 23.82 8.00
C THR A 411 -25.87 24.50 9.30
N SER A 412 -26.40 23.76 10.26
CA SER A 412 -26.89 24.31 11.53
C SER A 412 -26.68 23.36 12.70
N CYS A 413 -26.59 23.92 13.91
CA CYS A 413 -26.50 23.13 15.14
C CYS A 413 -27.75 22.28 15.40
N GLN A 414 -28.93 22.78 15.02
CA GLN A 414 -30.21 22.10 15.21
C GLN A 414 -30.29 20.75 14.46
N GLU A 415 -29.64 20.67 13.29
CA GLU A 415 -29.50 19.42 12.53
C GLU A 415 -28.67 18.36 13.25
N MET A 416 -28.05 18.65 14.40
CA MET A 416 -27.24 17.70 15.18
C MET A 416 -27.66 17.63 16.66
N ALA A 417 -28.79 18.24 17.03
CA ALA A 417 -29.21 18.35 18.44
C ALA A 417 -29.37 16.99 19.13
N ASP A 418 -29.81 15.98 18.40
CA ASP A 418 -29.97 14.60 18.91
C ASP A 418 -28.65 13.89 19.19
N LEU A 419 -27.53 14.40 18.66
CA LEU A 419 -26.19 13.85 18.83
C LEU A 419 -25.40 14.50 19.98
N CYS A 420 -25.95 15.53 20.64
CA CYS A 420 -25.27 16.32 21.67
C CYS A 420 -24.88 15.55 22.94
N ASP A 421 -25.56 14.45 23.22
CA ASP A 421 -25.28 13.58 24.38
C ASP A 421 -24.50 12.33 24.00
N THR A 422 -24.06 12.23 22.74
CA THR A 422 -23.15 11.16 22.32
C THR A 422 -21.75 11.45 22.83
N VAL A 423 -21.03 10.37 23.13
CA VAL A 423 -19.63 10.39 23.54
C VAL A 423 -18.75 11.17 22.55
N ASP A 424 -18.93 10.90 21.25
CA ASP A 424 -18.12 11.45 20.16
C ASP A 424 -18.48 12.92 19.82
N GLY A 425 -19.60 13.42 20.33
CA GLY A 425 -20.10 14.79 20.11
C GLY A 425 -19.30 15.90 20.79
N ARG A 426 -18.00 15.72 21.05
CA ARG A 426 -17.17 16.70 21.77
C ARG A 426 -16.99 17.99 20.97
N LEU A 427 -16.58 17.85 19.72
CA LEU A 427 -16.44 19.02 18.84
C LEU A 427 -17.79 19.68 18.60
N LEU A 428 -18.85 18.89 18.46
CA LEU A 428 -20.22 19.39 18.37
C LEU A 428 -20.60 20.25 19.58
N ARG A 429 -20.30 19.82 20.82
CA ARG A 429 -20.56 20.63 22.03
C ARG A 429 -19.75 21.92 22.11
N MET A 430 -18.56 21.93 21.51
CA MET A 430 -17.73 23.14 21.42
C MET A 430 -18.33 24.16 20.44
N THR A 431 -18.77 23.68 19.28
CA THR A 431 -19.35 24.53 18.22
C THR A 431 -20.79 24.92 18.52
N CYS A 432 -21.59 24.00 19.05
CA CYS A 432 -23.03 24.09 19.28
C CYS A 432 -23.37 24.05 20.79
N GLY A 433 -22.73 24.93 21.55
CA GLY A 433 -22.82 24.95 23.01
C GLY A 433 -24.22 25.22 23.54
N GLU A 434 -25.07 25.98 22.85
CA GLU A 434 -26.44 26.25 23.32
C GLU A 434 -27.38 25.10 22.99
N THR A 435 -27.42 24.67 21.74
CA THR A 435 -28.21 23.52 21.27
C THR A 435 -27.88 22.28 22.10
N CYS A 436 -26.59 22.06 22.39
CA CYS A 436 -26.16 20.95 23.23
C CYS A 436 -26.30 21.16 24.73
N GLY A 437 -26.76 22.33 25.20
CA GLY A 437 -27.02 22.59 26.62
C GLY A 437 -25.80 22.86 27.49
N CYS A 438 -24.65 23.24 26.92
CA CYS A 438 -23.52 23.75 27.69
C CYS A 438 -23.87 25.08 28.39
N ALA A 439 -24.67 25.93 27.74
CA ALA A 439 -25.12 27.23 28.27
C ALA A 439 -26.44 27.15 29.06
N ASP A 440 -27.04 25.97 29.20
CA ASP A 440 -28.32 25.78 29.88
C ASP A 440 -28.11 24.89 31.13
N PRO A 441 -28.27 25.43 32.35
CA PRO A 441 -28.17 24.64 33.56
C PRO A 441 -29.27 23.56 33.71
N HIS A 442 -30.35 23.73 32.96
CA HIS A 442 -31.54 22.90 32.89
C HIS A 442 -31.34 21.49 32.30
N ARG A 443 -30.40 21.38 31.35
CA ARG A 443 -30.30 20.24 30.43
C ARG A 443 -29.45 19.10 30.98
N SER A 444 -29.50 17.97 30.27
CA SER A 444 -28.71 16.76 30.55
C SER A 444 -27.28 17.09 30.98
N ALA A 445 -26.87 16.54 32.11
CA ALA A 445 -25.58 16.84 32.71
C ALA A 445 -24.39 16.10 32.05
N TRP A 446 -24.64 15.05 31.27
CA TRP A 446 -23.57 14.28 30.66
C TRP A 446 -22.78 15.09 29.64
N PHE A 447 -21.46 15.00 29.74
CA PHE A 447 -20.51 15.60 28.80
C PHE A 447 -20.59 17.13 28.73
N LYS A 448 -21.33 17.81 29.63
CA LYS A 448 -21.43 19.28 29.66
C LYS A 448 -20.33 19.91 30.52
N VAL A 449 -19.09 19.56 30.20
CA VAL A 449 -17.88 20.00 30.90
C VAL A 449 -16.80 20.34 29.87
N ALA A 450 -15.79 21.13 30.28
CA ALA A 450 -14.72 21.58 29.38
C ALA A 450 -14.00 20.43 28.67
N ARG A 451 -13.69 19.34 29.41
CA ARG A 451 -13.04 18.15 28.87
C ARG A 451 -13.80 17.48 27.72
N HIS A 452 -15.12 17.67 27.68
CA HIS A 452 -16.00 17.11 26.67
C HIS A 452 -16.49 18.13 25.64
N GLY A 453 -15.85 19.29 25.57
CA GLY A 453 -16.03 20.27 24.49
C GLY A 453 -16.81 21.51 24.86
N CYS A 454 -17.47 21.61 26.03
CA CYS A 454 -18.14 22.85 26.38
C CYS A 454 -17.12 23.96 26.68
N SER A 455 -17.11 25.06 25.91
CA SER A 455 -16.18 26.16 26.18
C SER A 455 -16.46 26.78 27.55
N PRO A 456 -15.43 27.27 28.28
CA PRO A 456 -15.63 27.97 29.54
C PRO A 456 -16.60 29.13 29.42
N ALA A 457 -16.61 29.84 28.30
CA ALA A 457 -17.57 30.91 28.04
C ALA A 457 -19.02 30.42 27.99
N CYS A 458 -19.33 29.29 27.32
CA CYS A 458 -20.67 28.71 27.37
C CYS A 458 -21.04 28.27 28.81
N LEU A 459 -20.10 27.67 29.54
CA LEU A 459 -20.35 27.24 30.92
C LEU A 459 -20.61 28.42 31.85
N GLU A 460 -19.94 29.56 31.64
CA GLU A 460 -20.19 30.80 32.38
C GLU A 460 -21.57 31.40 32.07
N LEU A 461 -22.04 31.34 30.81
CA LEU A 461 -23.43 31.69 30.48
C LEU A 461 -24.42 30.79 31.23
N GLY A 462 -24.15 29.47 31.25
CA GLY A 462 -24.96 28.53 32.02
C GLY A 462 -24.94 28.80 33.52
N ARG A 463 -23.80 29.22 34.06
CA ARG A 463 -23.66 29.64 35.46
C ARG A 463 -24.47 30.91 35.74
N ALA A 464 -24.44 31.90 34.85
CA ALA A 464 -25.24 33.12 35.00
C ALA A 464 -26.75 32.81 35.02
N THR A 465 -27.22 31.93 34.13
CA THR A 465 -28.60 31.43 34.12
C THR A 465 -28.94 30.69 35.41
N LEU A 466 -28.03 29.84 35.89
CA LEU A 466 -28.22 29.06 37.12
C LEU A 466 -28.40 29.95 38.33
N LEU A 467 -27.57 30.98 38.47
CA LEU A 467 -27.64 31.91 39.58
C LEU A 467 -28.98 32.64 39.67
N GLN A 468 -29.67 32.83 38.53
CA GLN A 468 -30.99 33.45 38.44
C GLN A 468 -32.14 32.43 38.55
N GLY A 469 -31.85 31.14 38.49
CA GLY A 469 -32.85 30.08 38.55
C GLY A 469 -33.54 29.95 39.92
N PRO A 470 -34.70 29.29 40.00
CA PRO A 470 -35.37 29.02 41.26
C PRO A 470 -34.62 27.96 42.08
N CYS A 471 -34.74 28.04 43.40
CA CYS A 471 -34.25 27.00 44.31
C CYS A 471 -35.29 25.90 44.45
N GLU A 472 -35.61 25.24 43.35
CA GLU A 472 -36.60 24.18 43.30
C GLU A 472 -36.02 22.99 42.54
N ASP A 473 -36.23 21.79 43.09
CA ASP A 473 -35.88 20.55 42.41
C ASP A 473 -36.71 20.41 41.14
N ALA A 474 -36.05 20.14 40.03
CA ALA A 474 -36.74 19.85 38.78
C ALA A 474 -37.64 18.62 38.95
N GLY A 475 -38.76 18.63 38.21
CA GLY A 475 -39.60 17.44 38.10
C GLY A 475 -38.85 16.28 37.46
N ASN A 476 -39.38 15.06 37.61
CA ASN A 476 -38.91 13.87 36.91
C ASN A 476 -39.29 13.94 35.41
N ASP A 477 -38.67 14.87 34.71
CA ASP A 477 -38.95 15.21 33.31
C ASP A 477 -38.18 14.30 32.33
N GLU A 478 -38.22 14.63 31.04
CA GLU A 478 -37.48 13.88 30.02
C GLU A 478 -35.97 14.04 30.15
N ASN A 479 -35.47 15.22 30.52
CA ASN A 479 -34.04 15.47 30.67
C ASN A 479 -33.43 14.67 31.82
N TRP A 480 -34.15 14.60 32.95
CA TRP A 480 -33.75 13.80 34.10
C TRP A 480 -33.70 12.31 33.75
N ARG A 481 -34.73 11.78 33.09
CA ARG A 481 -34.76 10.38 32.66
C ARG A 481 -33.65 10.06 31.67
N LYS A 482 -33.46 10.92 30.67
CA LYS A 482 -32.40 10.77 29.66
C LYS A 482 -31.00 10.75 30.29
N PHE A 483 -30.75 11.56 31.32
CA PHE A 483 -29.49 11.49 32.07
C PHE A 483 -29.26 10.07 32.62
N TRP A 484 -30.22 9.50 33.31
CA TRP A 484 -30.05 8.17 33.92
C TRP A 484 -30.02 7.04 32.90
N GLU A 485 -30.75 7.15 31.79
CA GLU A 485 -30.70 6.19 30.67
C GLU A 485 -29.32 6.15 29.99
N ILE A 486 -28.61 7.27 29.93
CA ILE A 486 -27.28 7.39 29.32
C ILE A 486 -26.15 6.93 30.27
N TYR A 487 -26.40 6.83 31.58
CA TYR A 487 -25.38 6.45 32.57
C TYR A 487 -24.50 5.25 32.16
N PRO A 488 -25.05 4.07 31.78
CA PRO A 488 -24.21 2.92 31.46
C PRO A 488 -23.24 3.18 30.31
N SER A 489 -23.67 3.87 29.25
CA SER A 489 -22.81 4.15 28.10
C SER A 489 -21.78 5.23 28.41
N ALA A 490 -22.16 6.29 29.15
CA ALA A 490 -21.26 7.36 29.53
C ALA A 490 -20.13 6.89 30.46
N VAL A 491 -20.48 6.09 31.48
CA VAL A 491 -19.49 5.58 32.44
C VAL A 491 -18.63 4.48 31.81
N SER A 492 -19.21 3.61 30.97
CA SER A 492 -18.42 2.61 30.22
C SER A 492 -17.37 3.27 29.35
N TYR A 493 -17.75 4.35 28.67
CA TYR A 493 -16.81 5.12 27.87
C TYR A 493 -15.70 5.75 28.71
N PHE A 494 -16.05 6.36 29.85
CA PHE A 494 -15.09 7.01 30.72
C PHE A 494 -13.98 6.07 31.21
N TYR A 495 -14.32 4.81 31.51
CA TYR A 495 -13.36 3.79 31.94
C TYR A 495 -12.76 2.95 30.81
N GLY A 496 -13.29 3.06 29.58
CA GLY A 496 -12.87 2.22 28.46
C GLY A 496 -13.24 0.74 28.61
N ALA A 497 -14.24 0.42 29.43
CA ALA A 497 -14.72 -0.94 29.70
C ALA A 497 -16.23 -0.94 29.93
N ASP A 498 -16.92 -2.00 29.51
CA ASP A 498 -18.37 -2.13 29.73
C ASP A 498 -18.67 -2.28 31.23
N VAL A 499 -19.17 -1.21 31.86
CA VAL A 499 -19.45 -1.22 33.30
C VAL A 499 -20.60 -2.14 33.67
N THR A 500 -21.46 -2.51 32.72
CA THR A 500 -22.60 -3.39 32.98
C THR A 500 -22.19 -4.82 33.32
N GLN A 501 -20.95 -5.20 32.99
CA GLN A 501 -20.37 -6.52 33.27
C GLN A 501 -19.58 -6.56 34.59
N THR A 502 -19.48 -5.43 35.30
CA THR A 502 -18.70 -5.36 36.54
C THR A 502 -19.53 -5.81 37.75
N MET A 503 -18.85 -6.24 38.82
CA MET A 503 -19.52 -6.63 40.06
C MET A 503 -20.28 -5.48 40.76
N ILE A 504 -19.97 -4.22 40.42
CA ILE A 504 -20.62 -3.05 41.01
C ILE A 504 -21.89 -2.63 40.27
N TRP A 505 -22.12 -3.17 39.06
CA TRP A 505 -23.28 -2.83 38.24
C TRP A 505 -24.64 -3.01 38.94
N PRO A 506 -24.90 -4.06 39.75
CA PRO A 506 -26.19 -4.19 40.44
C PRO A 506 -26.49 -2.99 41.37
N VAL A 507 -25.47 -2.44 42.03
CA VAL A 507 -25.59 -1.26 42.90
C VAL A 507 -25.84 0.00 42.07
N ALA A 508 -25.14 0.16 40.95
CA ALA A 508 -25.37 1.25 40.00
C ALA A 508 -26.79 1.20 39.43
N ASN A 509 -27.24 0.03 38.97
CA ASN A 509 -28.57 -0.16 38.42
C ASN A 509 -29.68 0.09 39.45
N GLN A 510 -29.48 -0.30 40.72
CA GLN A 510 -30.40 0.05 41.80
C GLN A 510 -30.46 1.57 42.02
N THR A 511 -29.31 2.25 41.99
CA THR A 511 -29.24 3.72 42.11
C THR A 511 -29.97 4.39 40.95
N ILE A 512 -29.73 3.96 39.71
CA ILE A 512 -30.41 4.45 38.51
C ILE A 512 -31.92 4.27 38.61
N ALA A 513 -32.39 3.09 39.02
CA ALA A 513 -33.81 2.80 39.18
C ALA A 513 -34.47 3.73 40.21
N ALA A 514 -33.83 3.94 41.36
CA ALA A 514 -34.32 4.87 42.38
C ALA A 514 -34.37 6.32 41.85
N MET A 515 -33.37 6.76 41.09
CA MET A 515 -33.36 8.09 40.50
C MET A 515 -34.46 8.27 39.44
N LEU A 516 -34.75 7.23 38.66
CA LEU A 516 -35.83 7.23 37.67
C LEU A 516 -37.22 7.20 38.31
N GLU A 517 -37.37 6.58 39.49
CA GLU A 517 -38.64 6.49 40.22
C GLU A 517 -38.91 7.77 41.04
N ASP A 518 -37.98 8.13 41.92
CA ASP A 518 -38.15 9.18 42.93
C ASP A 518 -37.66 10.57 42.50
N GLY A 519 -37.03 10.68 41.32
CA GLY A 519 -36.48 11.94 40.82
C GLY A 519 -35.34 12.47 41.69
N CYS A 520 -35.30 13.79 41.91
CA CYS A 520 -34.29 14.46 42.73
C CYS A 520 -34.22 13.91 44.18
N ALA A 521 -35.34 13.44 44.75
CA ALA A 521 -35.38 12.99 46.13
C ALA A 521 -34.49 11.77 46.40
N ALA A 522 -34.20 10.95 45.38
CA ALA A 522 -33.28 9.82 45.48
C ALA A 522 -31.83 10.25 45.81
N LEU A 523 -31.42 11.49 45.50
CA LEU A 523 -30.07 11.99 45.79
C LEU A 523 -29.74 12.00 47.28
N ALA A 524 -30.74 12.14 48.15
CA ALA A 524 -30.54 12.07 49.61
C ALA A 524 -30.14 10.66 50.08
N ASN A 525 -30.68 9.62 49.41
CA ASN A 525 -30.41 8.22 49.74
C ASN A 525 -29.16 7.69 49.02
N PHE A 526 -28.85 8.23 47.85
CA PHE A 526 -27.73 7.83 47.00
C PHE A 526 -26.88 9.04 46.61
N PRO A 527 -26.13 9.64 47.55
CA PRO A 527 -25.39 10.89 47.30
C PRO A 527 -24.15 10.70 46.43
N LEU A 528 -23.64 9.47 46.31
CA LEU A 528 -22.43 9.12 45.59
C LEU A 528 -22.75 8.24 44.38
N ASP A 529 -22.03 8.47 43.28
CA ASP A 529 -21.98 7.55 42.16
C ASP A 529 -21.25 6.27 42.59
N PRO A 530 -21.89 5.09 42.53
CA PRO A 530 -21.26 3.85 42.96
C PRO A 530 -20.04 3.45 42.12
N VAL A 531 -19.91 3.93 40.88
CA VAL A 531 -18.76 3.58 40.02
C VAL A 531 -17.61 4.56 40.19
N THR A 532 -17.87 5.88 40.08
CA THR A 532 -16.79 6.89 40.18
C THR A 532 -16.49 7.33 41.62
N ASN A 533 -17.35 6.99 42.58
CA ASN A 533 -17.32 7.49 43.95
C ASN A 533 -17.38 9.03 44.05
N THR A 534 -17.94 9.69 43.04
CA THR A 534 -18.13 11.15 42.99
C THR A 534 -19.50 11.53 43.54
N LYS A 535 -19.59 12.65 44.25
CA LYS A 535 -20.90 13.19 44.68
C LYS A 535 -21.67 13.71 43.47
N TRP A 536 -22.90 13.24 43.30
CA TRP A 536 -23.77 13.67 42.20
C TRP A 536 -24.00 15.18 42.19
N CYS A 537 -24.22 15.74 43.37
CA CYS A 537 -24.47 17.16 43.58
C CYS A 537 -23.27 18.05 43.24
N ASP A 538 -22.04 17.56 43.41
CA ASP A 538 -20.82 18.31 43.12
C ASP A 538 -20.40 18.18 41.64
N GLY A 539 -20.90 17.15 40.95
CA GLY A 539 -20.50 16.82 39.59
C GLY A 539 -19.10 16.22 39.51
N MET A 540 -18.72 15.83 38.29
CA MET A 540 -17.39 15.33 37.97
C MET A 540 -16.83 16.17 36.80
N PRO A 541 -15.89 17.11 37.03
CA PRO A 541 -15.36 17.99 35.98
C PRO A 541 -14.82 17.25 34.75
N ALA A 542 -14.44 15.98 34.93
CA ALA A 542 -13.97 15.11 33.88
C ALA A 542 -15.06 14.47 33.02
N LEU A 543 -16.35 14.48 33.43
CA LEU A 543 -17.41 13.70 32.78
C LEU A 543 -18.79 14.38 32.77
N PHE A 544 -19.28 14.89 33.89
CA PHE A 544 -20.62 15.48 34.01
C PHE A 544 -20.64 16.66 34.97
N ARG A 545 -21.54 17.61 34.71
CA ARG A 545 -21.75 18.81 35.52
C ARG A 545 -22.50 18.52 36.84
N PRO A 546 -22.43 19.42 37.83
CA PRO A 546 -23.13 19.24 39.11
C PRO A 546 -24.65 19.06 38.95
N LEU A 547 -25.24 18.04 39.59
CA LEU A 547 -26.70 17.85 39.60
C LEU A 547 -27.41 18.83 40.53
N ALA A 548 -26.69 19.55 41.40
CA ALA A 548 -27.25 20.62 42.22
C ALA A 548 -27.87 21.77 41.39
N ALA A 549 -27.50 21.91 40.12
CA ALA A 549 -28.13 22.84 39.20
C ALA A 549 -29.57 22.44 38.80
N VAL A 550 -29.89 21.14 38.89
CA VAL A 550 -31.19 20.56 38.55
C VAL A 550 -31.99 20.23 39.81
N CYS A 551 -31.31 19.78 40.86
CA CYS A 551 -31.88 19.35 42.14
C CYS A 551 -31.29 20.13 43.32
N PRO A 552 -31.41 21.47 43.36
CA PRO A 552 -30.74 22.28 44.37
C PRO A 552 -31.18 21.97 45.82
N ARG A 553 -32.45 21.63 46.06
CA ARG A 553 -32.94 21.33 47.41
C ARG A 553 -32.46 19.96 47.88
N SER A 554 -32.62 18.94 47.04
CA SER A 554 -32.13 17.59 47.35
C SER A 554 -30.60 17.54 47.51
N CYS A 555 -29.88 18.46 46.87
CA CYS A 555 -28.44 18.65 47.04
C CYS A 555 -28.05 19.55 48.22
N GLY A 556 -29.01 20.07 49.00
CA GLY A 556 -28.75 20.82 50.21
C GLY A 556 -28.32 22.27 49.99
N CYS A 557 -28.58 22.87 48.83
CA CYS A 557 -28.21 24.26 48.54
C CYS A 557 -28.83 25.27 49.53
N GLU A 558 -30.01 24.97 50.10
CA GLU A 558 -30.68 25.82 51.10
C GLU A 558 -30.02 25.77 52.48
N GLN A 559 -29.26 24.70 52.79
CA GLN A 559 -28.70 24.44 54.11
C GLN A 559 -27.21 24.82 54.20
N ALA A 560 -26.59 25.17 53.08
CA ALA A 560 -25.17 25.48 53.02
C ALA A 560 -24.85 26.81 53.70
N THR A 561 -23.86 26.81 54.60
CA THR A 561 -23.37 28.03 55.26
C THR A 561 -22.71 29.00 54.29
N GLU A 562 -22.07 28.46 53.25
CA GLU A 562 -21.54 29.18 52.10
C GLU A 562 -22.14 28.54 50.86
N LEU A 563 -22.86 29.33 50.05
CA LEU A 563 -23.55 28.82 48.86
C LEU A 563 -22.51 28.30 47.84
N PRO A 564 -22.51 27.00 47.49
CA PRO A 564 -21.63 26.47 46.47
C PRO A 564 -21.84 27.16 45.12
N THR A 565 -20.79 27.29 44.32
CA THR A 565 -20.86 27.98 43.01
C THR A 565 -21.79 27.29 41.99
N HIS A 566 -22.21 26.06 42.28
CA HIS A 566 -23.11 25.26 41.48
C HIS A 566 -24.56 25.26 41.98
N CYS A 567 -24.90 26.12 42.96
CA CYS A 567 -26.25 26.31 43.45
C CYS A 567 -26.86 27.64 42.94
N PRO A 568 -28.17 27.71 42.70
CA PRO A 568 -28.87 28.97 42.41
C PRO A 568 -28.73 29.99 43.55
N MET A 569 -28.61 31.29 43.25
CA MET A 569 -28.55 32.31 44.31
C MET A 569 -29.84 32.40 45.12
N SER A 570 -30.97 32.03 44.51
CA SER A 570 -32.28 31.97 45.16
C SER A 570 -32.34 30.96 46.31
N CYS A 571 -31.37 30.05 46.43
CA CYS A 571 -31.26 29.12 47.56
C CYS A 571 -30.67 29.76 48.82
N THR A 572 -30.12 30.98 48.73
CA THR A 572 -29.69 31.69 49.94
C THR A 572 -30.91 31.99 50.80
N VAL A 573 -31.06 31.24 51.89
CA VAL A 573 -32.05 31.55 52.91
C VAL A 573 -31.77 32.97 53.37
N THR A 574 -32.69 33.90 53.08
CA THR A 574 -32.67 35.24 53.67
C THR A 574 -32.87 35.03 55.16
N GLY A 575 -31.76 34.84 55.87
CA GLY A 575 -31.73 34.54 57.29
C GLY A 575 -32.66 35.51 58.01
N ASN A 576 -33.71 34.96 58.61
CA ASN A 576 -34.66 35.59 59.52
C ASN A 576 -34.49 37.11 59.64
N ALA A 577 -35.13 37.88 58.76
CA ALA A 577 -35.49 39.27 59.05
C ALA A 577 -36.66 39.36 60.05
N SER A 578 -36.74 38.38 60.96
CA SER A 578 -37.76 38.20 61.99
C SER A 578 -37.08 37.92 63.33
N THR A 579 -36.42 38.96 63.84
CA THR A 579 -36.27 39.19 65.29
C THR A 579 -36.70 40.61 65.60
#